data_AF-A0A554J7U9-F1
#
_entry.id   AF-A0A554J7U9-F1
#
_cell.length_a   1.000
_cell.length_b   1.000
_cell.length_c   1.000
_cell.angle_alpha   90.00
_cell.angle_beta   90.00
_cell.angle_gamma   90.00
#
_symmetry.space_group_name_H-M   'P 1'
#
loop_
_entity.id
_entity.type
_entity.pdbx_description
1 polymer ?
#
loop_
_entity_poly.entity_id
_entity_poly.type
_entity_poly.pdbx_seq_one_letter_code
_entity_poly.pdbx_strand_id
1 'polypeptide(L)'
;MNMDRNKIITISIAVVVVLGAALGYYYVKKSKSPVVPDTRSTADAATQGVLPSIGEAANPLTNKPDINPTSKTNPFDSVKTNPFQ
;
A
#
# COMPACT_ATOMS: atom_id res chain seq x y z
N MET A 1 -31.41 -27.79 49.66
CA MET A 1 -31.97 -28.51 48.51
C MET A 1 -30.98 -29.62 48.17
N ASN A 2 -31.21 -30.85 48.65
CA ASN A 2 -30.29 -31.96 48.37
C ASN A 2 -30.49 -32.39 46.93
N MET A 3 -29.50 -32.09 46.10
CA MET A 3 -29.52 -32.45 44.68
C MET A 3 -28.95 -33.85 44.53
N ASP A 4 -29.61 -34.69 43.74
CA ASP A 4 -29.19 -36.08 43.55
C ASP A 4 -27.77 -36.13 42.98
N ARG A 5 -26.94 -37.08 43.43
CA ARG A 5 -25.53 -37.18 43.01
C ARG A 5 -25.38 -37.24 41.49
N ASN A 6 -26.26 -37.97 40.81
CA ASN A 6 -26.26 -38.04 39.35
C ASN A 6 -26.53 -36.68 38.71
N LYS A 7 -27.43 -35.89 39.30
CA LYS A 7 -27.77 -34.54 38.84
C LYS A 7 -26.61 -33.57 39.06
N ILE A 8 -25.91 -33.69 40.19
CA ILE A 8 -24.68 -32.93 40.48
C ILE A 8 -23.59 -33.26 39.44
N ILE A 9 -23.40 -34.55 39.12
CA ILE A 9 -22.41 -35.00 38.12
C ILE A 9 -22.78 -34.50 36.73
N THR A 10 -24.06 -34.58 36.33
CA THR A 10 -24.49 -34.07 35.02
C THR A 10 -24.26 -32.56 34.91
N ILE A 11 -24.59 -31.80 35.95
CA ILE A 11 -24.39 -30.34 35.96
C ILE A 11 -22.90 -30.00 35.92
N SER A 12 -22.05 -30.72 36.66
CA SER A 12 -20.61 -30.44 36.66
C SER A 12 -19.98 -30.70 35.29
N ILE A 13 -20.36 -31.79 34.62
CA ILE A 13 -19.91 -32.09 33.24
C ILE A 13 -20.38 -31.01 32.28
N ALA A 14 -21.64 -30.59 32.36
CA ALA A 14 -22.18 -29.54 31.51
C ALA A 14 -21.42 -28.21 31.68
N VAL A 15 -21.09 -27.84 32.92
CA VAL A 15 -20.30 -26.64 33.23
C VAL A 15 -18.89 -26.73 32.64
N VAL A 16 -18.22 -27.88 32.76
CA VAL A 16 -16.88 -28.09 32.20
C VAL A 16 -16.90 -27.99 30.67
N VAL A 17 -17.90 -28.58 30.00
CA VAL A 17 -18.02 -28.52 28.54
C VAL A 17 -18.26 -27.08 28.07
N VAL A 18 -19.17 -26.35 28.72
CA VAL A 18 -19.47 -24.95 28.37
C VAL A 18 -18.25 -24.05 28.58
N LEU A 19 -17.55 -24.18 29.71
CA LEU A 19 -16.34 -23.42 29.99
C LEU A 19 -15.20 -23.78 29.02
N GLY A 20 -15.03 -25.06 28.71
CA GLY A 20 -14.04 -25.53 27.74
C GLY A 20 -14.30 -24.99 26.34
N ALA A 21 -15.56 -24.98 25.89
CA ALA A 21 -15.95 -24.43 24.60
C ALA A 21 -15.76 -22.90 24.54
N ALA A 22 -16.13 -22.18 25.60
CA ALA A 22 -15.99 -20.73 25.67
C ALA A 22 -14.51 -20.30 25.67
N LEU A 23 -13.67 -20.94 26.50
CA LEU A 23 -12.24 -20.67 26.57
C LEU A 23 -11.54 -21.10 25.28
N GLY A 24 -11.87 -22.28 24.74
CA GLY A 24 -11.33 -22.77 23.47
C GLY A 24 -11.64 -21.83 22.30
N TYR A 25 -12.90 -21.37 22.19
CA TYR A 25 -13.30 -20.40 21.17
C TYR A 25 -12.57 -19.06 21.33
N TYR A 26 -12.45 -18.55 22.56
CA TYR A 26 -11.73 -17.31 22.84
C TYR A 26 -10.24 -17.41 22.45
N TYR A 27 -9.59 -18.52 22.80
CA TYR A 27 -8.19 -18.76 22.43
C TYR A 27 -8.04 -18.86 20.91
N VAL A 28 -8.85 -19.64 20.21
CA VAL A 28 -8.79 -19.75 18.74
C VAL A 28 -9.04 -18.40 18.06
N LYS A 29 -9.98 -17.61 18.56
CA LYS A 29 -10.26 -16.26 18.03
C LYS A 29 -9.08 -15.30 18.27
N LYS A 30 -8.42 -15.39 19.41
CA LYS A 30 -7.25 -14.56 19.76
C LYS A 30 -5.97 -15.01 19.03
N SER A 31 -5.83 -16.31 18.75
CA SER A 31 -4.71 -16.92 18.04
C SER A 31 -4.77 -16.74 16.52
N LYS A 32 -5.87 -16.21 15.98
CA LYS A 32 -5.84 -15.59 14.65
C LYS A 32 -4.97 -14.34 14.76
N SER A 33 -3.67 -14.54 14.52
CA SER A 33 -2.66 -13.48 14.41
C SER A 33 -3.20 -12.32 13.59
N PRO A 34 -2.74 -11.08 13.88
CA PRO A 34 -3.02 -9.94 13.02
C PRO A 34 -2.71 -10.36 11.59
N VAL A 35 -3.65 -10.09 10.69
CA VAL A 35 -3.41 -10.14 9.24
C VAL A 35 -2.05 -9.49 9.05
N VAL A 36 -1.05 -10.27 8.61
CA VAL A 36 0.23 -9.70 8.21
C VAL A 36 -0.16 -8.62 7.21
N PRO A 37 0.07 -7.32 7.51
CA PRO A 37 -0.29 -6.29 6.55
C PRO A 37 0.45 -6.65 5.28
N ASP A 38 -0.29 -6.79 4.18
CA ASP A 38 0.28 -7.13 2.89
C ASP A 38 1.42 -6.14 2.61
N THR A 39 2.65 -6.60 2.79
CA THR A 39 3.84 -5.75 2.77
C THR A 39 4.05 -5.11 1.40
N ARG A 40 3.32 -5.59 0.38
CA ARG A 40 3.23 -4.99 -0.94
C ARG A 40 2.64 -3.58 -0.89
N SER A 41 1.59 -3.34 -0.11
CA SER A 41 0.97 -2.01 -0.01
C SER A 41 1.86 -0.99 0.69
N THR A 42 2.70 -1.42 1.64
CA THR A 42 3.63 -0.53 2.36
C THR A 42 4.90 -0.26 1.55
N ALA A 43 5.35 -1.21 0.73
CA ALA A 43 6.47 -1.02 -0.19
C ALA A 43 6.13 -0.01 -1.30
N ASP A 44 4.90 -0.03 -1.82
CA ASP A 44 4.42 0.97 -2.78
C ASP A 44 4.32 2.36 -2.15
N ALA A 45 3.89 2.46 -0.88
CA ALA A 45 3.85 3.74 -0.15
C ALA A 45 5.24 4.28 0.22
N ALA A 46 6.24 3.41 0.41
CA ALA A 46 7.62 3.82 0.71
C ALA A 46 8.41 4.25 -0.55
N THR A 47 8.01 3.77 -1.73
CA THR A 47 8.61 4.15 -3.03
C THR A 47 7.94 5.35 -3.68
N GLN A 48 6.70 5.66 -3.27
CA GLN A 48 6.06 6.95 -3.53
C GLN A 48 6.71 8.03 -2.64
N GLY A 49 7.82 8.58 -3.10
CA GLY A 49 8.54 9.63 -2.40
C GLY A 49 7.61 10.74 -1.87
N VAL A 50 7.78 11.10 -0.60
CA VAL A 50 7.03 12.12 0.15
C VAL A 50 7.23 13.56 -0.36
N LEU A 51 7.79 13.72 -1.55
CA LEU A 51 8.03 15.04 -2.13
C LEU A 51 6.72 15.53 -2.73
N PRO A 52 6.22 16.71 -2.32
CA PRO A 52 5.07 17.32 -2.97
C PRO A 52 5.34 17.43 -4.48
N SER A 53 4.32 17.15 -5.30
CA SER A 53 4.41 17.33 -6.75
C SER A 53 4.77 18.79 -7.05
N ILE A 54 6.02 19.03 -7.43
CA ILE A 54 6.45 20.30 -7.95
C ILE A 54 6.00 20.29 -9.40
N GLY A 55 4.78 20.80 -9.64
CA GLY A 55 4.17 20.86 -10.97
C GLY A 55 5.03 21.64 -11.98
N GLU A 56 4.53 21.82 -13.19
CA GLU A 56 5.27 22.46 -14.30
C GLU A 56 5.85 23.85 -13.96
N ALA A 57 5.26 24.55 -12.97
CA ALA A 57 5.74 25.82 -12.43
C ALA A 57 7.11 25.75 -11.73
N ALA A 58 7.59 24.55 -11.39
CA ALA A 58 8.86 24.35 -10.69
C ALA A 58 10.07 24.33 -11.62
N ASN A 59 9.88 24.28 -12.93
CA ASN A 59 10.97 24.25 -13.88
C ASN A 59 11.36 25.68 -14.30
N PRO A 60 12.43 26.28 -13.72
CA PRO A 60 12.89 27.60 -14.11
C PRO A 60 13.41 27.66 -15.56
N LEU A 61 13.59 26.50 -16.21
CA LEU A 61 14.04 26.40 -17.59
C LEU A 61 12.91 26.52 -18.62
N THR A 62 11.65 26.60 -18.18
CA THR A 62 10.49 26.74 -19.09
C THR A 62 10.55 28.04 -19.91
N ASN A 63 11.14 29.10 -19.34
CA ASN A 63 11.35 30.39 -20.01
C ASN A 63 12.84 30.66 -20.28
N LYS A 64 13.69 29.62 -20.39
CA LYS A 64 15.11 29.87 -20.66
C LYS A 64 15.27 30.49 -22.06
N PRO A 65 16.13 31.51 -22.22
CA PRO A 65 16.50 31.97 -23.54
C PRO A 65 17.20 30.85 -24.30
N ASP A 66 17.00 30.80 -25.62
CA ASP A 66 17.77 29.92 -26.48
C ASP A 66 19.19 30.51 -26.61
N ILE A 67 20.14 29.93 -25.89
CA ILE A 67 21.52 30.42 -25.80
C ILE A 67 22.29 30.16 -27.12
N ASN A 68 21.83 29.21 -27.95
CA ASN A 68 22.42 28.93 -29.25
C ASN A 68 21.37 28.42 -30.24
N PRO A 69 20.52 29.32 -30.78
CA PRO A 69 19.47 28.96 -31.72
C PRO A 69 20.11 28.47 -33.02
N THR A 70 20.04 27.16 -33.28
CA THR A 70 20.57 26.54 -34.49
C THR A 70 20.01 27.19 -35.76
N SER A 71 18.75 27.65 -35.71
CA SER A 71 18.04 28.36 -36.79
C SER A 71 18.58 29.77 -37.09
N LYS A 72 19.47 30.32 -36.26
CA LYS A 72 20.14 31.61 -36.50
C LYS A 72 21.65 31.47 -36.66
N THR A 73 22.19 30.28 -36.40
CA THR A 73 23.62 29.99 -36.49
C THR A 73 24.04 29.62 -37.90
N ASN A 74 23.12 29.07 -38.72
CA ASN A 74 23.41 28.71 -40.11
C ASN A 74 22.74 29.69 -41.11
N PRO A 75 23.51 30.56 -41.78
CA PRO A 75 22.97 31.49 -42.79
C PRO A 75 22.49 30.78 -44.07
N PHE A 76 22.67 29.46 -44.21
CA PHE A 76 22.25 28.67 -45.36
C PHE A 76 21.04 27.77 -45.10
N ASP A 77 20.33 27.93 -43.96
CA ASP A 77 19.13 27.12 -43.66
C ASP A 77 18.01 27.28 -44.70
N SER A 78 17.96 28.42 -45.41
CA SER A 78 17.04 28.66 -46.53
C SER A 78 17.45 27.95 -47.83
N VAL A 79 18.67 27.43 -47.91
CA VAL A 79 19.21 26.71 -49.08
C VAL A 79 19.17 25.21 -48.80
N LYS A 80 17.97 24.69 -48.49
CA LYS A 80 17.74 23.24 -48.52
C LYS A 80 17.56 22.80 -49.97
N THR A 81 18.64 22.84 -50.75
CA THR A 81 18.66 22.22 -52.08
C THR A 81 19.19 20.80 -51.91
N ASN A 82 18.29 19.83 -51.72
CA ASN A 82 18.64 18.44 -52.01
C ASN A 82 18.55 18.26 -53.54
N PRO A 83 19.67 18.06 -54.26
CA PRO A 83 19.65 17.93 -55.72
C PRO A 83 19.12 16.56 -56.21
N PHE A 84 18.70 15.67 -55.30
CA PHE A 84 18.18 14.34 -55.59
C PHE A 84 16.75 14.12 -55.05
N GLN A 85 16.02 15.19 -54.75
CA GLN A 85 14.57 15.16 -54.57
C GLN A 85 13.83 15.51 -55.85
#